data_AF-A0A7C9FIW0-F1
#
_entry.id   AF-A0A7C9FIW0-F1
#
_cell.length_a   1.000
_cell.length_b   1.000
_cell.length_c   1.000
_cell.angle_alpha   90.00
_cell.angle_beta   90.00
_cell.angle_gamma   90.00
#
_symmetry.space_group_name_H-M   'P 1'
#
loop_
_entity.id
_entity.type
_entity.pdbx_description
1 polymer ?
#
loop_
_entity_poly.entity_id
_entity_poly.type
_entity_poly.pdbx_seq_one_letter_code
_entity_poly.pdbx_strand_id
1 'polypeptide(L)'
;AVVRNPGVQSIGSSIYMNGNLYCTWIISKKEDKLWPLDGNELANLVEDPNYQISLSVNKSMVIVASNSMQLPIYMRQYTKCCGYKVRGNKKYSLIARQNKDSTDFLLQVLGQTPGVAKVALSKFDGIIITTECNFNGGDINGLYTLNGKSSPLPEPLANGKIFDNRCSWTLPGVVKYNAGKLETKEGFFNLKIFVDETAVYNEDNVNLSGFACAA
;
A
#
# COMPACT_ATOMS: atom_id res chain seq x y z
N ALA A 1 15.59 8.68 -8.12
CA ALA A 1 14.79 8.95 -9.33
C ALA A 1 13.75 10.00 -8.98
N VAL A 2 13.75 11.15 -9.67
CA VAL A 2 12.83 12.26 -9.36
C VAL A 2 11.60 12.12 -10.25
N VAL A 3 10.45 11.82 -9.63
CA VAL A 3 9.15 11.94 -10.29
C VAL A 3 8.80 13.43 -10.31
N ARG A 4 8.91 14.07 -11.48
CA ARG A 4 8.46 15.45 -11.66
C ARG A 4 6.97 15.45 -11.94
N ASN A 5 6.19 15.95 -10.98
CA ASN A 5 4.80 16.34 -11.19
C ASN A 5 4.78 17.87 -11.32
N PRO A 6 4.26 18.45 -12.42
CA PRO A 6 4.14 19.90 -12.55
C PRO A 6 3.20 20.39 -11.44
N GLY A 7 3.71 21.18 -10.48
CA GLY A 7 2.98 21.65 -9.30
C GLY A 7 3.50 21.14 -7.95
N VAL A 8 4.34 20.09 -7.95
CA VAL A 8 4.99 19.57 -6.73
C VAL A 8 6.51 19.63 -6.90
N GLN A 9 7.16 20.50 -6.13
CA GLN A 9 8.62 20.53 -6.03
C GLN A 9 9.03 19.65 -4.85
N SER A 10 9.66 18.53 -5.14
CA SER A 10 10.31 17.68 -4.13
C SER A 10 11.82 17.81 -4.28
N ILE A 11 12.51 18.20 -3.21
CA ILE A 11 13.97 18.23 -3.12
C ILE A 11 14.34 17.36 -1.94
N GLY A 12 15.27 16.45 -2.10
CA GLY A 12 15.75 15.66 -0.97
C GLY A 12 17.25 15.44 -1.06
N SER A 13 17.86 15.17 0.08
CA SER A 13 19.23 14.69 0.16
C SER A 13 19.29 13.42 0.99
N SER A 14 20.33 12.63 0.79
CA SER A 14 20.59 11.46 1.61
C SER A 14 22.07 11.40 1.96
N ILE A 15 22.39 11.08 3.21
CA ILE A 15 23.76 10.93 3.69
C ILE A 15 23.89 9.61 4.47
N TYR A 16 25.07 8.99 4.40
CA TYR A 16 25.41 7.85 5.24
C TYR A 16 26.25 8.33 6.42
N MET A 17 25.81 8.05 7.65
CA MET A 17 26.60 8.29 8.87
C MET A 17 26.57 7.03 9.73
N ASN A 18 27.75 6.55 10.15
CA ASN A 18 27.89 5.35 10.98
C ASN A 18 27.17 4.10 10.41
N GLY A 19 27.18 3.94 9.09
CA GLY A 19 26.51 2.83 8.40
C GLY A 19 24.99 2.96 8.25
N ASN A 20 24.39 4.04 8.78
CA ASN A 20 22.96 4.32 8.66
C ASN A 20 22.69 5.33 7.54
N LEU A 21 21.65 5.09 6.74
CA LEU A 21 21.15 6.00 5.71
C LEU A 21 20.20 7.02 6.35
N TYR A 22 20.55 8.30 6.23
CA TYR A 22 19.73 9.44 6.63
C TYR A 22 19.17 10.09 5.37
N CYS A 23 17.86 10.29 5.33
CA CYS A 23 17.19 10.96 4.23
C CYS A 23 16.57 12.26 4.76
N THR A 24 16.64 13.31 3.96
CA THR A 24 15.88 14.54 4.17
C THR A 24 15.11 14.83 2.91
N TRP A 25 13.86 15.27 3.04
CA TRP A 25 13.06 15.72 1.92
C TRP A 25 12.31 17.00 2.29
N ILE A 26 12.16 17.85 1.27
CA ILE A 26 11.36 19.05 1.25
C ILE A 26 10.30 18.81 0.18
N ILE A 27 9.03 18.90 0.58
CA ILE A 27 7.91 18.89 -0.34
C ILE A 27 7.26 20.27 -0.30
N SER A 28 7.24 20.93 -1.46
CA SER A 28 6.53 22.18 -1.70
C SER A 28 5.46 21.95 -2.76
N LYS A 29 4.21 22.28 -2.45
CA LYS A 29 3.12 22.29 -3.42
C LYS A 29 2.82 23.74 -3.81
N LYS A 30 3.31 24.17 -4.98
CA LYS A 30 3.20 25.57 -5.41
C LYS A 30 1.79 25.98 -5.84
N GLU A 31 0.93 25.02 -6.16
CA GLU A 31 -0.38 25.28 -6.77
C GLU A 31 -1.57 24.86 -5.90
N ASP A 32 -1.31 24.34 -4.69
CA ASP A 32 -2.34 23.87 -3.78
C ASP A 32 -2.85 25.04 -2.92
N LYS A 33 -4.03 25.58 -3.26
CA LYS A 33 -4.66 26.71 -2.55
C LYS A 33 -4.99 26.42 -1.08
N LEU A 34 -4.94 25.15 -0.67
CA LEU A 34 -5.17 24.71 0.70
C LEU A 34 -3.86 24.41 1.44
N TRP A 35 -2.71 24.66 0.81
CA TRP A 35 -1.43 24.45 1.45
C TRP A 35 -1.22 25.45 2.59
N PRO A 36 -0.60 25.03 3.72
CA PRO A 36 -0.36 25.94 4.84
C PRO A 36 0.47 27.16 4.42
N LEU A 37 -0.02 28.34 4.80
CA LEU A 37 0.58 29.64 4.53
C LEU A 37 0.92 30.35 5.83
N ASP A 38 1.98 31.16 5.79
CA ASP A 38 2.17 32.28 6.71
C ASP A 38 2.10 33.57 5.89
N GLY A 39 1.01 34.31 6.03
CA GLY A 39 0.65 35.39 5.10
C GLY A 39 0.46 34.87 3.67
N ASN A 40 1.36 35.27 2.76
CA ASN A 40 1.34 34.88 1.34
C ASN A 40 2.42 33.84 0.97
N GLU A 41 3.18 33.34 1.95
CA GLU A 41 4.29 32.43 1.71
C GLU A 41 3.93 30.99 2.04
N LEU A 42 4.27 30.07 1.14
CA LEU A 42 4.02 28.64 1.28
C LEU A 42 4.99 28.00 2.27
N ALA A 43 4.45 27.22 3.21
CA ALA A 43 5.24 26.42 4.13
C ALA A 43 6.00 25.29 3.45
N ASN A 44 7.25 25.08 3.87
CA ASN A 44 7.99 23.89 3.51
C ASN A 44 7.73 22.80 4.55
N LEU A 45 7.41 21.59 4.10
CA LEU A 45 7.38 20.42 4.97
C LEU A 45 8.82 19.90 5.14
N VAL A 46 9.32 19.84 6.37
CA VAL A 46 10.71 19.48 6.70
C VAL A 46 10.71 18.38 7.76
N GLU A 47 11.57 17.37 7.58
CA GLU A 47 11.92 16.40 8.63
C GLU A 47 13.16 16.89 9.38
N ASP A 48 13.07 16.97 10.71
CA ASP A 48 14.15 17.47 11.58
C ASP A 48 15.08 16.33 12.07
N PRO A 49 16.19 16.64 12.78
CA PRO A 49 17.12 15.63 13.29
C PRO A 49 16.53 14.63 14.31
N ASN A 50 15.36 14.92 14.89
CA ASN A 50 14.64 14.05 15.81
C ASN A 50 13.50 13.28 15.12
N TYR A 51 13.48 13.25 13.79
CA TYR A 51 12.42 12.65 12.97
C TYR A 51 11.06 13.33 13.10
N GLN A 52 10.98 14.52 13.69
CA GLN A 52 9.74 15.28 13.75
C GLN A 52 9.52 15.93 12.38
N ILE A 53 8.27 15.96 11.94
CA ILE A 53 7.90 16.70 10.75
C ILE A 53 7.31 18.03 11.16
N SER A 54 7.84 19.06 10.54
CA SER A 54 7.47 20.44 10.79
C SER A 54 7.10 21.16 9.50
N LEU A 55 6.25 22.17 9.65
CA LEU A 55 6.03 23.20 8.65
C LEU A 55 6.95 24.38 8.99
N SER A 56 7.73 24.83 8.01
CA SER A 56 8.67 25.94 8.16
C SER A 56 8.37 27.07 7.17
N VAL A 57 8.18 28.28 7.69
CA VAL A 57 8.13 29.56 6.94
C VAL A 57 8.90 30.62 7.73
N ASN A 58 9.75 31.43 7.08
CA ASN A 58 10.44 32.57 7.70
C ASN A 58 11.09 32.33 9.07
N LYS A 59 11.74 31.16 9.25
CA LYS A 59 12.37 30.70 10.51
C LYS A 59 11.39 30.33 11.64
N SER A 60 10.09 30.48 11.42
CA SER A 60 9.05 29.89 12.25
C SER A 60 8.88 28.42 11.89
N MET A 61 8.87 27.55 12.90
CA MET A 61 8.73 26.12 12.74
C MET A 61 7.60 25.61 13.61
N VAL A 62 6.66 24.89 13.02
CA VAL A 62 5.55 24.25 13.74
C VAL A 62 5.65 22.75 13.54
N ILE A 63 5.80 22.01 14.63
CA ILE A 63 5.77 20.55 14.59
C ILE A 63 4.34 20.12 14.26
N VAL A 64 4.17 19.49 13.10
CA VAL A 64 2.89 18.95 12.64
C VAL A 64 2.76 17.45 12.89
N ALA A 65 3.88 16.80 13.17
CA ALA A 65 3.93 15.39 13.55
C ALA A 65 5.21 15.10 14.34
N SER A 66 5.10 14.34 15.42
CA SER A 66 6.27 13.95 16.21
C SER A 66 7.12 12.86 15.55
N ASN A 67 6.57 12.19 14.53
CA ASN A 67 7.29 11.27 13.64
C ASN A 67 6.52 11.02 12.35
N SER A 68 7.19 10.40 11.36
CA SER A 68 6.59 10.08 10.07
C SER A 68 5.34 9.22 10.14
N MET A 69 5.13 8.42 11.20
CA MET A 69 3.93 7.59 11.34
C MET A 69 2.63 8.39 11.46
N GLN A 70 2.72 9.64 11.93
CA GLN A 70 1.57 10.53 12.08
C GLN A 70 1.22 11.25 10.77
N LEU A 71 2.08 11.17 9.74
CA LEU A 71 1.78 11.80 8.46
C LEU A 71 0.72 11.02 7.67
N PRO A 72 -0.20 11.71 6.96
CA PRO A 72 -1.14 11.05 6.06
C PRO A 72 -0.48 10.18 4.97
N ILE A 73 0.75 10.48 4.57
CA ILE A 73 1.50 9.68 3.60
C ILE A 73 1.98 8.33 4.16
N TYR A 74 2.20 8.24 5.47
CA TYR A 74 2.68 7.01 6.11
C TYR A 74 1.62 5.91 6.03
N MET A 75 2.03 4.71 5.62
CA MET A 75 1.12 3.59 5.32
C MET A 75 -0.05 3.99 4.39
N ARG A 76 0.13 5.05 3.58
CA ARG A 76 -0.90 5.63 2.74
C ARG A 76 -2.18 5.96 3.49
N GLN A 77 -2.08 6.45 4.73
CA GLN A 77 -3.25 6.83 5.53
C GLN A 77 -4.20 7.81 4.82
N TYR A 78 -3.72 8.61 3.87
CA TYR A 78 -4.54 9.47 3.00
C TYR A 78 -5.60 8.71 2.20
N THR A 79 -5.44 7.41 1.95
CA THR A 79 -6.45 6.60 1.24
C THR A 79 -7.72 6.41 2.07
N LYS A 80 -7.64 6.56 3.40
CA LYS A 80 -8.82 6.58 4.27
C LYS A 80 -9.77 7.72 3.92
N CYS A 81 -9.24 8.86 3.46
CA CYS A 81 -10.04 9.99 3.00
C CYS A 81 -10.87 9.66 1.76
N CYS A 82 -10.47 8.64 1.01
CA CYS A 82 -11.21 8.12 -0.13
C CYS A 82 -12.14 6.96 0.21
N GLY A 83 -12.34 6.64 1.50
CA GLY A 83 -13.17 5.52 1.92
C GLY A 83 -12.47 4.15 1.83
N TYR A 84 -11.17 4.12 1.48
CA TYR A 84 -10.42 2.87 1.48
C TYR A 84 -10.10 2.42 2.90
N LYS A 85 -10.37 1.16 3.18
CA LYS A 85 -9.92 0.51 4.41
C LYS A 85 -8.49 -0.01 4.21
N VAL A 86 -7.54 0.60 4.91
CA VAL A 86 -6.16 0.10 5.00
C VAL A 86 -6.13 -1.07 5.99
N ARG A 87 -5.72 -2.25 5.53
CA ARG A 87 -5.63 -3.49 6.32
C ARG A 87 -4.17 -3.87 6.53
N GLY A 88 -3.85 -4.52 7.63
CA GLY A 88 -2.48 -4.95 7.94
C GLY A 88 -1.99 -4.50 9.31
N ASN A 89 -0.68 -4.35 9.46
CA ASN A 89 0.00 -4.03 10.72
C ASN A 89 1.09 -2.97 10.51
N LYS A 90 1.89 -2.66 11.53
CA LYS A 90 2.95 -1.61 11.46
C LYS A 90 3.98 -1.80 10.32
N LYS A 91 4.13 -3.01 9.78
CA LYS A 91 5.09 -3.37 8.73
C LYS A 91 4.44 -3.68 7.38
N TYR A 92 3.14 -3.92 7.33
CA TYR A 92 2.47 -4.34 6.09
C TYR A 92 1.15 -3.61 5.96
N SER A 93 0.90 -3.02 4.79
CA SER A 93 -0.39 -2.43 4.46
C SER A 93 -0.93 -2.99 3.16
N LEU A 94 -2.20 -3.39 3.18
CA LEU A 94 -2.97 -3.86 2.04
C LEU A 94 -4.17 -2.94 1.86
N ILE A 95 -4.37 -2.50 0.63
CA ILE A 95 -5.58 -1.80 0.20
C ILE A 95 -6.19 -2.62 -0.94
N ALA A 96 -7.52 -2.74 -0.91
CA ALA A 96 -8.30 -3.28 -2.00
C ALA A 96 -9.24 -2.19 -2.54
N ARG A 97 -9.30 -2.06 -3.86
CA ARG A 97 -10.22 -1.18 -4.59
C ARG A 97 -11.05 -2.02 -5.53
N GLN A 98 -12.35 -2.10 -5.25
CA GLN A 98 -13.28 -2.77 -6.13
C GLN A 98 -13.68 -1.85 -7.29
N ASN A 99 -13.58 -2.36 -8.52
CA ASN A 99 -14.03 -1.72 -9.75
C ASN A 99 -15.31 -2.40 -10.28
N LYS A 100 -15.78 -2.00 -11.46
CA LYS A 100 -16.95 -2.61 -12.12
C LYS A 100 -16.78 -4.13 -12.30
N ASP A 101 -15.64 -4.58 -12.81
CA ASP A 101 -15.44 -5.98 -13.22
C ASP A 101 -14.21 -6.65 -12.56
N SER A 102 -13.58 -5.96 -11.59
CA SER A 102 -12.34 -6.42 -10.97
C SER A 102 -12.14 -5.86 -9.56
N THR A 103 -11.13 -6.34 -8.86
CA THR A 103 -10.62 -5.73 -7.62
C THR A 103 -9.12 -5.53 -7.74
N ASP A 104 -8.68 -4.29 -7.60
CA ASP A 104 -7.26 -3.95 -7.54
C ASP A 104 -6.76 -4.08 -6.11
N PHE A 105 -5.57 -4.62 -5.96
CA PHE A 105 -4.88 -4.76 -4.69
C PHE A 105 -3.55 -4.05 -4.73
N LEU A 106 -3.17 -3.47 -3.60
CA LEU A 106 -1.88 -2.84 -3.41
C LEU A 106 -1.33 -3.19 -2.02
N LEU A 107 -0.35 -4.09 -2.00
CA LEU A 107 0.46 -4.42 -0.84
C LEU A 107 1.67 -3.47 -0.77
N GLN A 108 2.00 -3.02 0.44
CA GLN A 108 3.24 -2.32 0.73
C GLN A 108 3.86 -2.87 2.00
N VAL A 109 5.16 -3.12 1.92
CA VAL A 109 6.02 -3.52 3.02
C VAL A 109 6.74 -2.28 3.56
N LEU A 110 6.77 -2.11 4.87
CA LEU A 110 7.51 -1.07 5.56
C LEU A 110 8.62 -1.71 6.37
N GLY A 111 9.85 -1.26 6.13
CA GLY A 111 11.07 -1.86 6.68
C GLY A 111 11.74 -2.77 5.66
N GLN A 112 12.29 -3.90 6.13
CA GLN A 112 12.98 -4.85 5.27
C GLN A 112 11.98 -5.56 4.35
N THR A 113 12.18 -5.41 3.04
CA THR A 113 11.43 -6.15 2.02
C THR A 113 11.76 -7.64 2.15
N PRO A 114 10.76 -8.52 2.34
CA PRO A 114 10.99 -9.96 2.43
C PRO A 114 11.28 -10.55 1.05
N GLY A 115 11.70 -11.82 1.01
CA GLY A 115 11.82 -12.53 -0.26
C GLY A 115 10.45 -12.71 -0.92
N VAL A 116 9.48 -13.24 -0.15
CA VAL A 116 8.11 -13.47 -0.62
C VAL A 116 7.09 -12.96 0.40
N ALA A 117 6.08 -12.25 -0.08
CA ALA A 117 4.86 -11.98 0.68
C ALA A 117 3.65 -12.58 -0.02
N LYS A 118 2.71 -13.16 0.75
CA LYS A 118 1.48 -13.74 0.22
C LYS A 118 0.26 -13.06 0.82
N VAL A 119 -0.75 -12.84 0.01
CA VAL A 119 -2.08 -12.40 0.45
C VAL A 119 -3.07 -13.50 0.14
N ALA A 120 -3.66 -14.08 1.19
CA ALA A 120 -4.65 -15.14 1.08
C ALA A 120 -6.04 -14.60 1.43
N LEU A 121 -7.00 -14.86 0.55
CA LEU A 121 -8.42 -14.57 0.70
C LEU A 121 -9.17 -15.89 0.71
N SER A 122 -9.78 -16.23 1.84
CA SER A 122 -10.51 -17.51 2.01
C SER A 122 -11.99 -17.27 2.22
N LYS A 123 -12.84 -18.10 1.59
CA LYS A 123 -14.28 -18.17 1.90
C LYS A 123 -14.60 -19.38 2.77
N PHE A 124 -15.78 -19.35 3.39
CA PHE A 124 -16.29 -20.41 4.26
C PHE A 124 -16.50 -21.75 3.56
N ASP A 125 -16.65 -21.76 2.24
CA ASP A 125 -16.72 -22.97 1.40
C ASP A 125 -15.35 -23.66 1.22
N GLY A 126 -14.29 -23.14 1.85
CA GLY A 126 -12.97 -23.77 1.90
C GLY A 126 -12.06 -23.43 0.73
N ILE A 127 -12.50 -22.58 -0.21
CA ILE A 127 -11.62 -22.08 -1.27
C ILE A 127 -10.75 -20.93 -0.74
N ILE A 128 -9.47 -20.95 -1.14
CA ILE A 128 -8.50 -19.91 -0.80
C ILE A 128 -7.87 -19.41 -2.09
N ILE A 129 -8.00 -18.12 -2.39
CA ILE A 129 -7.21 -17.45 -3.42
C ILE A 129 -5.98 -16.87 -2.75
N THR A 130 -4.80 -17.20 -3.25
CA THR A 130 -3.52 -16.69 -2.76
C THR A 130 -2.82 -15.94 -3.87
N THR A 131 -2.42 -14.70 -3.60
CA THR A 131 -1.48 -13.97 -4.45
C THR A 131 -0.13 -13.95 -3.78
N GLU A 132 0.91 -14.37 -4.50
CA GLU A 132 2.30 -14.37 -4.05
C GLU A 132 3.07 -13.26 -4.77
N CYS A 133 3.69 -12.36 -4.01
CA CYS A 133 4.58 -11.32 -4.49
C CYS A 133 6.01 -11.75 -4.18
N ASN A 134 6.77 -12.16 -5.20
CA ASN A 134 8.18 -12.50 -5.07
C ASN A 134 9.03 -11.25 -5.31
N PHE A 135 9.40 -10.55 -4.24
CA PHE A 135 10.20 -9.32 -4.35
C PHE A 135 11.63 -9.58 -4.82
N ASN A 136 12.16 -10.79 -4.63
CA ASN A 136 13.48 -11.17 -5.14
C ASN A 136 13.47 -11.41 -6.66
N GLY A 137 12.42 -12.06 -7.16
CA GLY A 137 12.27 -12.38 -8.59
C GLY A 137 11.58 -11.29 -9.41
N GLY A 138 10.80 -10.41 -8.77
CA GLY A 138 9.96 -9.42 -9.44
C GLY A 138 8.63 -9.98 -9.97
N ASP A 139 8.34 -11.25 -9.68
CA ASP A 139 7.16 -11.95 -10.20
C ASP A 139 5.98 -11.93 -9.23
N ILE A 140 4.77 -11.99 -9.79
CA ILE A 140 3.53 -12.10 -9.03
C ILE A 140 2.75 -13.31 -9.55
N ASN A 141 2.41 -14.23 -8.65
CA ASN A 141 1.67 -15.44 -8.97
C ASN A 141 0.32 -15.47 -8.27
N GLY A 142 -0.69 -15.98 -8.98
CA GLY A 142 -1.99 -16.27 -8.41
C GLY A 142 -2.18 -17.78 -8.28
N LEU A 143 -2.64 -18.22 -7.12
CA LEU A 143 -2.96 -19.61 -6.81
C LEU A 143 -4.39 -19.69 -6.27
N TYR A 144 -5.07 -20.81 -6.53
CA TYR A 144 -6.23 -21.22 -5.74
C TYR A 144 -5.91 -22.50 -4.99
N THR A 145 -6.46 -22.64 -3.79
CA THR A 145 -6.37 -23.85 -2.98
C THR A 145 -7.76 -24.36 -2.68
N LEU A 146 -7.99 -25.64 -2.96
CA LEU A 146 -9.24 -26.34 -2.67
C LEU A 146 -8.90 -27.71 -2.07
N ASN A 147 -9.53 -28.06 -0.95
CA ASN A 147 -9.28 -29.32 -0.24
C ASN A 147 -7.78 -29.57 0.06
N GLY A 148 -7.06 -28.50 0.42
CA GLY A 148 -5.63 -28.54 0.72
C GLY A 148 -4.69 -28.68 -0.49
N LYS A 149 -5.22 -28.75 -1.71
CA LYS A 149 -4.40 -28.79 -2.95
C LYS A 149 -4.37 -27.42 -3.60
N SER A 150 -3.16 -26.89 -3.78
CA SER A 150 -2.93 -25.62 -4.48
C SER A 150 -2.70 -25.84 -5.98
N SER A 151 -3.20 -24.93 -6.80
CA SER A 151 -3.00 -24.92 -8.25
C SER A 151 -2.94 -23.47 -8.75
N PRO A 152 -2.22 -23.19 -9.85
CA PRO A 152 -2.22 -21.88 -10.47
C PRO A 152 -3.64 -21.42 -10.83
N LEU A 153 -3.90 -20.12 -10.74
CA LEU A 153 -5.10 -19.55 -11.33
C LEU A 153 -5.12 -19.83 -12.84
N PRO A 154 -6.24 -20.29 -13.41
CA PRO A 154 -6.34 -20.52 -14.86
C PRO A 154 -6.11 -19.25 -15.68
N GLU A 155 -6.53 -18.10 -15.14
CA GLU A 155 -6.27 -16.79 -15.72
C GLU A 155 -5.19 -16.07 -14.90
N PRO A 156 -4.17 -15.49 -15.55
CA PRO A 156 -3.13 -14.78 -14.84
C PRO A 156 -3.68 -13.52 -14.18
N LEU A 157 -3.03 -13.10 -13.09
CA LEU A 157 -3.35 -11.83 -12.44
C LEU A 157 -3.05 -10.68 -13.40
N ALA A 158 -4.02 -9.78 -13.58
CA ALA A 158 -3.83 -8.61 -14.43
C ALA A 158 -3.04 -7.52 -13.70
N ASN A 159 -2.36 -6.67 -14.46
CA ASN A 159 -1.63 -5.49 -13.95
C ASN A 159 -0.65 -5.79 -12.79
N GLY A 160 -0.13 -7.02 -12.73
CA GLY A 160 0.87 -7.43 -11.75
C GLY A 160 2.13 -6.56 -11.87
N LYS A 161 2.46 -5.82 -10.81
CA LYS A 161 3.70 -5.02 -10.74
C LYS A 161 4.31 -5.09 -9.35
N ILE A 162 5.60 -5.39 -9.30
CA ILE A 162 6.44 -5.16 -8.12
C ILE A 162 7.29 -3.93 -8.38
N PHE A 163 7.31 -3.02 -7.42
CA PHE A 163 8.19 -1.85 -7.45
C PHE A 163 8.68 -1.56 -6.04
N ASP A 164 9.99 -1.74 -5.83
CA ASP A 164 10.63 -1.56 -4.54
C ASP A 164 9.95 -2.44 -3.47
N ASN A 165 9.36 -1.83 -2.44
CA ASN A 165 8.63 -2.50 -1.36
C ASN A 165 7.12 -2.66 -1.61
N ARG A 166 6.66 -2.47 -2.85
CA ARG A 166 5.25 -2.50 -3.23
C ARG A 166 4.95 -3.60 -4.23
N CYS A 167 3.79 -4.21 -4.07
CA CYS A 167 3.25 -5.19 -4.99
C CYS A 167 1.79 -4.85 -5.29
N SER A 168 1.43 -4.76 -6.56
CA SER A 168 0.05 -4.51 -7.00
C SER A 168 -0.39 -5.54 -8.01
N TRP A 169 -1.67 -5.91 -7.96
CA TRP A 169 -2.29 -6.80 -8.92
C TRP A 169 -3.78 -6.53 -9.02
N THR A 170 -4.41 -6.99 -10.08
CA THR A 170 -5.84 -6.94 -10.30
C THR A 170 -6.37 -8.37 -10.34
N LEU A 171 -7.33 -8.67 -9.47
CA LEU A 171 -8.08 -9.91 -9.48
C LEU A 171 -9.40 -9.70 -10.26
N PRO A 172 -9.78 -10.59 -11.20
CA PRO A 172 -11.05 -10.48 -11.89
C PRO A 172 -12.21 -10.64 -10.91
N GLY A 173 -13.35 -10.02 -11.21
CA GLY A 173 -14.55 -10.09 -10.38
C GLY A 173 -15.09 -11.51 -10.19
N VAL A 174 -14.79 -12.38 -11.15
CA VAL A 174 -15.03 -13.81 -11.11
C VAL A 174 -13.72 -14.54 -11.36
N VAL A 175 -13.30 -15.37 -10.41
CA VAL A 175 -12.19 -16.30 -10.62
C VAL A 175 -12.75 -17.67 -10.95
N LYS A 176 -12.52 -18.14 -12.17
CA LYS A 176 -12.89 -19.51 -12.60
C LYS A 176 -11.79 -20.48 -12.19
N TYR A 177 -12.19 -21.69 -11.79
CA TYR A 177 -11.30 -22.80 -11.48
C TYR A 177 -11.97 -24.13 -11.89
N ASN A 178 -11.22 -25.22 -11.92
CA ASN A 178 -11.70 -26.48 -12.53
C ASN A 178 -13.00 -27.03 -11.91
N ALA A 179 -13.26 -26.73 -10.63
CA ALA A 179 -14.43 -27.19 -9.89
C ALA A 179 -15.54 -26.13 -9.75
N GLY A 180 -15.38 -24.92 -10.31
CA GLY A 180 -16.39 -23.89 -10.21
C GLY A 180 -15.92 -22.46 -10.47
N LYS A 181 -16.60 -21.50 -9.84
CA LYS A 181 -16.27 -20.09 -9.91
C LYS A 181 -16.37 -19.45 -8.53
N LEU A 182 -15.54 -18.43 -8.30
CA LEU A 182 -15.57 -17.62 -7.09
C LEU A 182 -15.88 -16.18 -7.47
N GLU A 183 -17.01 -15.67 -7.00
CA GLU A 183 -17.34 -14.25 -7.04
C GLU A 183 -16.44 -13.53 -6.01
N THR A 184 -15.42 -12.82 -6.49
CA THR A 184 -14.43 -12.12 -5.66
C THR A 184 -14.95 -10.78 -5.17
N LYS A 185 -16.01 -10.28 -5.80
CA LYS A 185 -16.64 -9.02 -5.47
C LYS A 185 -17.69 -9.11 -4.37
N GLU A 186 -18.23 -10.29 -4.14
CA GLU A 186 -19.39 -10.49 -3.28
C GLU A 186 -19.06 -11.34 -2.05
N GLY A 187 -19.58 -10.88 -0.91
CA GLY A 187 -19.49 -11.56 0.36
C GLY A 187 -18.28 -11.15 1.19
N PHE A 188 -17.94 -12.03 2.12
CA PHE A 188 -16.90 -11.81 3.12
C PHE A 188 -15.80 -12.85 2.98
N PHE A 189 -14.56 -12.42 3.22
CA PHE A 189 -13.38 -13.26 3.16
C PHE A 189 -12.66 -13.24 4.51
N ASN A 190 -11.98 -14.32 4.86
CA ASN A 190 -10.93 -14.24 5.86
C ASN A 190 -9.62 -13.91 5.14
N LEU A 191 -9.03 -12.77 5.50
CA LEU A 191 -7.81 -12.22 4.94
C LEU A 191 -6.62 -12.65 5.81
N LYS A 192 -5.56 -13.14 5.18
CA LYS A 192 -4.26 -13.34 5.82
C LYS A 192 -3.14 -12.77 4.97
N ILE A 193 -2.16 -12.17 5.63
CA ILE A 193 -0.88 -11.80 5.00
C ILE A 193 0.19 -12.72 5.57
N PHE A 194 0.93 -13.37 4.69
CA PHE A 194 2.08 -14.20 5.03
C PHE A 194 3.36 -13.55 4.50
N VAL A 195 4.45 -13.75 5.23
CA VAL A 195 5.79 -13.34 4.85
C VAL A 195 6.72 -14.49 5.14
N ASP A 196 7.42 -14.97 4.12
CA ASP A 196 8.30 -16.15 4.20
C ASP A 196 7.61 -17.31 4.97
N GLU A 197 6.39 -17.65 4.53
CA GLU A 197 5.48 -18.66 5.11
C GLU A 197 4.91 -18.38 6.52
N THR A 198 5.29 -17.28 7.17
CA THR A 198 4.77 -16.90 8.49
C THR A 198 3.59 -15.94 8.38
N ALA A 199 2.46 -16.25 9.03
CA ALA A 199 1.32 -15.34 9.08
C ALA A 199 1.65 -14.11 9.95
N VAL A 200 1.62 -12.92 9.35
CA VAL A 200 1.94 -11.64 10.03
C VAL A 200 0.70 -10.78 10.28
N TYR A 201 -0.42 -11.10 9.63
CA TYR A 201 -1.69 -10.41 9.80
C TYR A 201 -2.85 -11.35 9.47
N ASN A 202 -3.93 -11.23 10.24
CA ASN A 202 -5.20 -11.90 9.99
C ASN A 202 -6.36 -10.92 10.23
N GLU A 203 -7.40 -11.04 9.43
CA GLU A 203 -8.67 -10.34 9.66
C GLU A 203 -9.80 -11.21 9.10
N ASP A 204 -10.76 -11.54 9.95
CA ASP A 204 -11.93 -12.32 9.56
C ASP A 204 -13.06 -11.41 9.07
N ASN A 205 -13.97 -11.98 8.26
CA ASN A 205 -15.15 -11.27 7.75
C ASN A 205 -14.83 -9.95 7.02
N VAL A 206 -13.80 -9.96 6.19
CA VAL A 206 -13.37 -8.85 5.35
C VAL A 206 -14.29 -8.71 4.14
N ASN A 207 -15.00 -7.59 4.08
CA ASN A 207 -15.61 -7.11 2.84
C ASN A 207 -14.59 -6.28 2.04
N LEU A 208 -14.42 -6.60 0.75
CA LEU A 208 -13.52 -5.89 -0.16
C LEU A 208 -14.18 -4.67 -0.82
N SER A 209 -15.49 -4.46 -0.62
CA SER A 209 -16.16 -3.24 -1.04
C SER A 209 -15.65 -2.05 -0.23
N GLY A 210 -15.11 -1.04 -0.91
CA GLY A 210 -14.79 0.25 -0.35
C GLY A 210 -15.30 1.33 -1.29
N PHE A 211 -15.73 2.46 -0.74
CA PHE A 211 -15.94 3.65 -1.55
C PHE A 211 -14.58 4.06 -2.14
N ALA A 212 -14.58 4.47 -3.40
CA ALA A 212 -13.43 5.07 -4.04
C ALA A 212 -13.74 6.55 -4.25
N CYS A 213 -12.76 7.43 -4.03
CA CYS A 213 -12.85 8.79 -4.57
C CYS A 213 -13.12 8.69 -6.07
N ALA A 214 -14.09 9.47 -6.56
CA ALA A 214 -14.19 9.73 -8.00
C ALA A 214 -12.84 10.32 -8.46
N ALA A 215 -12.28 9.72 -9.52
CA ALA A 215 -11.08 10.23 -10.16
C ALA A 215 -11.41 11.52 -10.93
#